data_AF-A0AAX3YIK3-F1
#
_entry.id   AF-A0AAX3YIK3-F1
#
_cell.length_a   1.000
_cell.length_b   1.000
_cell.length_c   1.000
_cell.angle_alpha   90.00
_cell.angle_beta   90.00
_cell.angle_gamma   90.00
#
_symmetry.space_group_name_H-M   'P 1'
#
loop_
_entity.id
_entity.type
_entity.pdbx_description
1 polymer ?
#
loop_
_entity_poly.entity_id
_entity_poly.type
_entity_poly.pdbx_seq_one_letter_code
_entity_poly.pdbx_strand_id
1 'polypeptide(L)' 'METSASVRAVEQLRLVFAELHAVTVRDSVSFHGAWAVFDEHGEPLDPAVSSSAVKNMLDQIEWWGTTLRDARAVRPNAA' A
#
# COMPACT_ATOMS: atom_id res chain seq x y z
N MET A 1 -13.49 11.12 -13.87
CA MET A 1 -14.27 9.93 -13.49
C MET A 1 -13.36 8.70 -13.24
N GLU A 2 -12.05 8.86 -12.95
CA GLU A 2 -11.17 7.68 -12.75
C GLU A 2 -10.67 7.50 -11.31
N THR A 3 -10.70 8.54 -10.46
CA THR A 3 -10.35 8.44 -9.03
C THR A 3 -11.26 7.50 -8.25
N SER A 4 -12.48 7.22 -8.74
CA SER A 4 -13.38 6.26 -8.12
C SER A 4 -13.01 4.80 -8.40
N ALA A 5 -12.31 4.50 -9.50
CA ALA A 5 -11.96 3.13 -9.86
C ALA A 5 -10.79 2.59 -9.02
N SER A 6 -9.76 3.41 -8.80
CA SER A 6 -8.61 3.04 -7.97
C SER A 6 -8.99 2.87 -6.49
N VAL A 7 -9.82 3.75 -5.95
CA VAL A 7 -10.32 3.63 -4.57
C VAL A 7 -11.13 2.34 -4.40
N ARG A 8 -12.05 2.05 -5.32
CA ARG A 8 -12.84 0.81 -5.27
C ARG A 8 -11.96 -0.44 -5.39
N ALA A 9 -10.92 -0.42 -6.22
CA ALA A 9 -9.99 -1.54 -6.32
C ALA A 9 -9.28 -1.80 -4.98
N VAL A 10 -8.80 -0.75 -4.30
CA VAL A 10 -8.19 -0.85 -2.97
C VAL A 10 -9.20 -1.38 -1.94
N GLU A 11 -10.45 -0.89 -1.96
CA GLU A 11 -11.51 -1.37 -1.06
C GLU A 11 -11.77 -2.88 -1.23
N GLN A 12 -11.82 -3.38 -2.47
CA GLN A 12 -11.99 -4.81 -2.72
C GLN A 12 -10.79 -5.63 -2.24
N LEU A 13 -9.57 -5.16 -2.45
CA LEU A 13 -8.36 -5.86 -1.98
C LEU A 13 -8.30 -5.97 -0.45
N ARG A 14 -8.81 -4.97 0.28
CA ARG A 14 -8.85 -5.01 1.75
C ARG A 14 -9.66 -6.20 2.28
N LEU A 15 -10.75 -6.55 1.60
CA LEU A 15 -11.56 -7.72 1.97
C LEU A 15 -10.78 -9.02 1.76
N VAL A 16 -10.08 -9.16 0.64
CA VAL A 16 -9.24 -10.34 0.37
C VAL A 16 -8.13 -10.48 1.42
N PHE A 17 -7.47 -9.39 1.80
CA PHE A 17 -6.42 -9.42 2.82
C PHE A 17 -6.94 -9.77 4.22
N ALA A 18 -8.19 -9.43 4.54
CA ALA A 18 -8.81 -9.83 5.80
C ALA A 18 -8.92 -11.37 5.90
N GLU A 19 -9.32 -12.04 4.81
CA GLU A 19 -9.38 -13.51 4.75
C GLU A 19 -8.00 -14.17 4.90
N LEU A 20 -6.94 -13.48 4.47
CA LEU A 20 -5.55 -13.93 4.61
C LEU A 20 -4.92 -13.60 5.97
N HIS A 21 -5.70 -13.06 6.92
CA HIS A 21 -5.21 -12.58 8.23
C HIS A 21 -4.03 -11.58 8.10
N ALA A 22 -4.04 -10.77 7.03
CA ALA A 22 -3.08 -9.70 6.84
C ALA A 22 -3.57 -8.40 7.47
N VAL A 23 -2.64 -7.60 8.01
CA VAL A 23 -2.96 -6.27 8.53
C VAL A 23 -2.93 -5.27 7.37
N THR A 24 -4.04 -4.58 7.11
CA THR A 24 -4.12 -3.55 6.07
C THR A 24 -3.77 -2.17 6.62
N VAL A 25 -3.06 -1.34 5.86
CA VAL A 25 -2.76 0.07 6.20
C VAL A 25 -3.86 1.01 5.72
N ARG A 26 -4.17 2.07 6.47
CA ARG A 26 -5.27 3.00 6.11
C ARG A 26 -4.95 3.80 4.86
N ASP A 27 -3.73 4.28 4.75
CA ASP A 27 -3.31 5.15 3.64
C ASP A 27 -3.21 4.36 2.34
N SER A 28 -3.55 5.01 1.24
CA SER A 28 -3.50 4.46 -0.10
C SER A 28 -3.08 5.53 -1.08
N VAL A 29 -2.27 5.17 -2.06
CA VAL A 29 -1.82 6.08 -3.11
C VAL A 29 -2.48 5.71 -4.43
N SER A 30 -2.97 6.71 -5.15
CA SER A 30 -3.57 6.54 -6.48
C SER A 30 -2.83 7.42 -7.48
N PHE A 31 -2.35 6.83 -8.55
CA PHE A 31 -1.78 7.54 -9.69
C PHE A 31 -2.88 7.75 -10.74
N HIS A 32 -3.40 8.97 -10.82
CA HIS A 32 -4.40 9.31 -11.84
C HIS A 32 -3.73 9.43 -13.20
N GLY A 33 -4.24 8.75 -14.23
CA GLY A 33 -3.61 8.71 -15.54
C GLY A 33 -2.18 8.18 -15.47
N ALA A 34 -1.99 6.97 -14.92
CA ALA A 34 -0.67 6.38 -14.68
C ALA A 34 0.28 6.46 -15.90
N TRP A 35 -0.25 6.31 -17.11
CA TRP A 35 0.48 6.43 -18.37
C TRP A 35 1.09 7.83 -18.64
N ALA A 36 0.66 8.87 -17.93
CA ALA A 36 1.10 10.25 -18.11
C ALA A 36 1.97 10.76 -16.95
N VAL A 37 2.19 9.95 -15.90
CA VAL A 37 2.93 10.36 -14.69
C VAL A 37 4.20 9.56 -14.45
N PHE A 38 4.47 8.55 -15.28
CA PHE A 38 5.71 7.78 -15.29
C PHE A 38 6.43 7.93 -16.64
N ASP A 39 7.76 7.93 -16.62
CA ASP A 39 8.59 7.91 -17.83
C ASP A 39 8.71 6.50 -18.44
N GLU A 40 9.49 6.38 -19.51
CA GLU A 40 9.73 5.11 -20.21
C GLU A 40 10.51 4.08 -19.37
N HIS A 41 11.16 4.52 -18.29
CA HIS A 41 11.88 3.68 -17.33
C HIS A 41 11.01 3.32 -16.11
N GLY A 42 9.79 3.87 -16.01
CA GLY A 42 8.87 3.65 -14.91
C GLY A 42 9.10 4.59 -13.72
N GLU A 43 9.88 5.66 -13.89
CA GLU A 43 10.15 6.64 -12.83
C GLU A 43 9.08 7.74 -12.83
N PRO A 44 8.63 8.22 -11.65
CA PRO A 44 7.66 9.32 -11.56
C PRO A 44 8.21 10.61 -12.19
N LEU A 45 7.44 11.22 -13.09
CA LEU A 45 7.79 12.50 -13.72
C LEU A 45 7.76 13.68 -12.72
N ASP A 46 6.93 13.58 -11.69
CA ASP A 46 6.90 14.51 -10.55
C ASP A 46 7.10 13.72 -9.23
N PRO A 47 8.33 13.68 -8.70
CA PRO A 47 8.63 13.01 -7.45
C PRO A 47 7.94 13.66 -6.24
N ALA A 48 7.63 14.96 -6.30
CA ALA A 48 7.09 15.70 -5.15
C ALA A 48 5.60 15.42 -4.94
N VAL A 49 4.83 15.19 -6.00
CA VAL A 49 3.38 14.87 -5.94
C VAL A 49 3.10 13.51 -5.30
N SER A 50 4.06 12.59 -5.34
CA SER A 50 3.92 11.23 -4.83
C SER A 50 4.66 10.98 -3.52
N SER A 51 5.69 11.76 -3.18
CA SER A 51 6.66 11.41 -2.14
C SER A 51 6.09 11.24 -0.72
N SER A 52 5.32 12.19 -0.19
CA SER A 52 4.94 12.14 1.24
C SER A 52 3.87 11.09 1.56
N ALA A 53 2.83 10.98 0.72
CA ALA A 53 1.78 9.98 0.90
C ALA A 53 2.29 8.55 0.64
N VAL A 54 3.13 8.36 -0.38
CA VAL A 54 3.82 7.08 -0.63
C VAL A 54 4.72 6.72 0.55
N LYS A 55 5.53 7.68 1.02
CA LYS A 55 6.42 7.45 2.15
C LYS A 55 5.64 7.02 3.39
N ASN A 56 4.60 7.76 3.78
CA ASN A 56 3.81 7.42 4.97
C ASN A 56 3.14 6.04 4.87
N MET A 57 2.67 5.66 3.68
CA MET A 57 2.11 4.33 3.43
C MET A 57 3.18 3.25 3.54
N LEU A 58 4.37 3.45 2.94
CA LEU A 58 5.49 2.51 3.01
C LEU A 58 6.03 2.36 4.43
N ASP A 59 6.17 3.45 5.18
CA ASP A 59 6.60 3.45 6.57
C ASP A 59 5.64 2.58 7.43
N GLN A 60 4.32 2.69 7.21
CA GLN A 60 3.34 1.86 7.90
C GLN A 60 3.44 0.38 7.53
N ILE A 61 3.67 0.07 6.24
CA ILE A 61 3.84 -1.32 5.77
C ILE A 61 5.10 -1.93 6.38
N GLU A 62 6.21 -1.19 6.37
CA GLU A 62 7.47 -1.61 6.98
C GLU A 62 7.29 -1.85 8.49
N TRP A 63 6.66 -0.91 9.18
CA TRP A 63 6.43 -1.01 10.62
C TRP A 63 5.57 -2.22 10.99
N TRP A 64 4.46 -2.45 10.30
CA TRP A 64 3.64 -3.64 10.54
C TRP A 64 4.37 -4.93 10.18
N GLY A 65 5.06 -4.94 9.04
CA GLY A 65 5.79 -6.12 8.57
C GLY A 65 6.90 -6.55 9.54
N THR A 66 7.67 -5.59 10.05
CA THR A 66 8.73 -5.84 11.06
C THR A 66 8.13 -6.25 12.39
N THR A 67 7.17 -5.48 12.92
CA THR A 67 6.51 -5.76 14.21
C THR A 67 5.87 -7.15 14.24
N LEU A 68 5.14 -7.52 13.19
CA LEU A 68 4.48 -8.83 13.12
C LEU A 68 5.49 -9.98 12.94
N ARG A 69 6.58 -9.77 12.20
CA ARG A 69 7.65 -10.75 12.05
C ARG A 69 8.30 -11.04 13.40
N ASP A 70 8.67 -9.99 14.13
CA ASP A 70 9.32 -10.11 15.44
C ASP A 70 8.37 -10.76 16.47
N ALA A 71 7.10 -10.33 16.48
CA ALA A 71 6.09 -10.92 17.34
C ALA A 71 5.87 -12.41 17.06
N ARG A 72 5.81 -12.83 15.79
CA ARG A 72 5.68 -14.24 15.40
C ARG A 72 6.88 -15.08 15.80
N ALA A 73 8.08 -14.52 15.80
CA ALA A 73 9.29 -15.22 16.23
C ALA A 73 9.28 -15.53 17.74
N VAL A 74 8.71 -14.63 18.56
CA VAL A 74 8.64 -14.77 20.02
C VAL A 74 7.38 -15.49 20.48
N ARG A 75 6.27 -15.30 19.77
CA ARG A 75 4.94 -15.84 20.07
C ARG A 75 4.34 -16.37 18.77
N PRO A 76 4.77 -17.57 18.33
CA PRO A 76 4.22 -18.16 17.12
C PRO A 76 2.71 -18.28 17.28
N ASN A 77 1.97 -17.79 16.28
CA ASN A 77 0.53 -17.92 16.29
C ASN A 77 0.20 -19.41 16.12
N ALA A 78 -0.63 -19.95 17.01
CA ALA A 78 -1.18 -21.29 16.87
C ALA A 78 -2.38 -21.20 15.90
N ALA A 79 -2.08 -20.94 14.63
CA ALA A 79 -3.03 -21.08 13.54
C ALA A 79 -2.69 -22.34 12.74
#